data_AF-A0A8T2QJ71-F1
#
_entry.id   AF-A0A8T2QJ71-F1
#
_cell.length_a   1.000
_cell.length_b   1.000
_cell.length_c   1.000
_cell.angle_alpha   90.00
_cell.angle_beta   90.00
_cell.angle_gamma   90.00
#
_symmetry.space_group_name_H-M   'P 1'
#
loop_
_entity.id
_entity.type
_entity.pdbx_description
1 polymer ?
#
loop_
_entity_poly.entity_id
_entity_poly.type
_entity_poly.pdbx_seq_one_letter_code
_entity_poly.pdbx_strand_id
1 'polypeptide(L)'
;MYGNLPSKEEFSRWESTILQHSALPEGVLSVIAALPHDVHPMSALITSLNALGSFHPDANPALQGQDLYKSQAVRDKQIVRILGKVPSIAAAIYSHLSGRRPVTPANHLSYSENFLYMLDSMGNRSYRPNKQLARVLDILFILHAEHEMNCSTSAARHLASGGVDVYSALAGATGALYGPLHGGANEAVLKMLSEIGSMDRVPEFLEAVKNRKRKMSGFGHRVYKNYDPRAKVIKKIADEVFAIVGNDPIIKVAAALEAAALSDEYFIKRKLYPNVDFYSGIIYRALGFPAEYFTVLFALPRMAGYLAHWRESLDDPDTKIMRPQQWYTGVWLRHYVPVTERSAPSSIEEIFGEVAISNASRRRRAGIFT
;
A
#
# COMPACT_ATOMS: atom_id res chain seq x y z
N MET A 1 -11.99 -4.90 14.23
CA MET A 1 -11.19 -4.33 15.32
C MET A 1 -11.80 -4.62 16.69
N TYR A 2 -13.03 -4.16 16.99
CA TYR A 2 -13.70 -4.36 18.29
C TYR A 2 -14.86 -5.38 18.29
N GLY A 3 -15.00 -6.16 17.21
CA GLY A 3 -15.95 -7.29 17.11
C GLY A 3 -17.39 -6.91 16.74
N ASN A 4 -17.92 -5.78 17.21
CA ASN A 4 -19.31 -5.37 16.99
C ASN A 4 -19.42 -4.01 16.28
N LEU A 5 -20.58 -3.76 15.68
CA LEU A 5 -20.96 -2.41 15.24
C LEU A 5 -21.16 -1.50 16.47
N PRO A 6 -20.68 -0.25 16.42
CA PRO A 6 -20.82 0.67 17.55
C PRO A 6 -22.25 1.18 17.69
N SER A 7 -22.66 1.50 18.92
CA SER A 7 -23.78 2.40 19.19
C SER A 7 -23.51 3.80 18.63
N LYS A 8 -24.53 4.65 18.57
CA LYS A 8 -24.41 6.03 18.06
C LYS A 8 -23.39 6.84 18.87
N GLU A 9 -23.40 6.68 20.19
CA GLU A 9 -22.51 7.38 21.12
C GLU A 9 -21.07 6.89 20.96
N GLU A 10 -20.86 5.58 20.82
CA GLU A 10 -19.53 5.00 20.56
C GLU A 10 -18.98 5.44 19.21
N PHE A 11 -19.81 5.44 18.16
CA PHE A 11 -19.42 5.89 16.83
C PHE A 11 -19.01 7.37 16.82
N SER A 12 -19.82 8.23 17.44
CA SER A 12 -19.53 9.68 17.52
C SER A 12 -18.23 9.95 18.29
N ARG A 13 -18.00 9.22 19.38
CA ARG A 13 -16.74 9.31 20.14
C ARG A 13 -15.55 8.82 19.32
N TRP A 14 -15.70 7.70 18.62
CA TRP A 14 -14.67 7.12 17.78
C TRP A 14 -14.24 8.06 16.67
N GLU A 15 -15.21 8.62 15.93
CA GLU A 15 -14.96 9.59 14.86
C GLU A 15 -14.23 10.83 15.39
N SER A 16 -14.74 11.43 16.47
CA SER A 16 -14.09 12.59 17.10
C SER A 16 -12.66 12.28 17.54
N THR A 17 -12.41 11.09 18.10
CA THR A 17 -11.09 10.70 18.60
C THR A 17 -10.09 10.53 17.46
N ILE A 18 -10.49 9.89 16.36
CA ILE A 18 -9.65 9.74 15.16
C ILE A 18 -9.30 11.13 14.60
N LEU A 19 -10.30 12.00 14.42
CA LEU A 19 -10.09 13.33 13.83
C LEU A 19 -9.19 14.22 14.69
N GLN A 20 -9.32 14.17 16.03
CA GLN A 20 -8.43 14.88 16.95
C GLN A 20 -6.97 14.45 16.82
N HIS A 21 -6.71 13.22 16.40
CA HIS A 21 -5.36 12.69 16.19
C HIS A 21 -4.87 12.82 14.75
N SER A 22 -5.55 13.54 13.87
CA SER A 22 -5.19 13.62 12.44
C SER A 22 -3.97 14.49 12.13
N ALA A 23 -3.67 15.51 12.92
CA ALA A 23 -2.52 16.40 12.67
C ALA A 23 -1.17 15.68 12.81
N LEU A 24 -0.19 16.02 11.97
CA LEU A 24 1.14 15.39 11.99
C LEU A 24 2.14 16.20 12.83
N PRO A 25 3.11 15.52 13.50
CA PRO A 25 4.29 16.20 14.00
C PRO A 25 5.08 16.86 12.86
N GLU A 26 5.60 18.06 13.08
CA GLU A 26 6.39 18.81 12.08
C GLU A 26 7.62 18.02 11.57
N GLY A 27 8.22 17.19 12.42
CA GLY A 27 9.35 16.36 12.00
C GLY A 27 8.95 15.27 10.99
N VAL A 28 7.71 14.76 11.03
CA VAL A 28 7.21 13.84 9.99
C VAL A 28 7.05 14.57 8.65
N LEU A 29 6.51 15.79 8.67
CA LEU A 29 6.41 16.64 7.48
C LEU A 29 7.80 16.97 6.91
N SER A 30 8.78 17.23 7.79
CA SER A 30 10.17 17.50 7.40
C SER A 30 10.83 16.28 6.75
N VAL A 31 10.56 15.06 7.24
CA VAL A 31 11.03 13.83 6.60
C VAL A 31 10.42 13.68 5.20
N ILE A 32 9.12 13.92 5.04
CA ILE A 32 8.46 13.87 3.72
C ILE A 32 9.09 14.90 2.78
N ALA A 33 9.27 16.14 3.24
CA ALA A 33 9.85 17.22 2.44
C ALA A 33 11.32 16.99 2.04
N ALA A 34 12.06 16.21 2.83
CA ALA A 34 13.45 15.85 2.54
C ALA A 34 13.59 14.75 1.47
N LEU A 35 12.51 14.05 1.12
CA LEU A 35 12.54 13.04 0.06
C LEU A 35 12.63 13.73 -1.32
N PRO A 36 13.25 13.08 -2.32
CA PRO A 36 13.18 13.55 -3.71
C PRO A 36 11.74 13.73 -4.18
N HIS A 37 11.48 14.65 -5.11
CA HIS A 37 10.14 14.84 -5.67
C HIS A 37 9.68 13.67 -6.55
N ASP A 38 10.60 12.88 -7.08
CA ASP A 38 10.36 11.66 -7.87
C ASP A 38 10.39 10.38 -7.01
N VAL A 39 10.33 10.50 -5.68
CA VAL A 39 10.21 9.35 -4.78
C VAL A 39 8.92 8.58 -5.07
N HIS A 40 8.99 7.25 -5.13
CA HIS A 40 7.78 6.44 -5.25
C HIS A 40 6.86 6.64 -4.02
N PRO A 41 5.55 6.89 -4.19
CA PRO A 41 4.63 7.21 -3.08
C PRO A 41 4.63 6.17 -1.94
N MET A 42 4.68 4.88 -2.29
CA MET A 42 4.79 3.79 -1.30
C MET A 42 6.09 3.83 -0.48
N SER A 43 7.21 4.19 -1.10
CA SER A 43 8.49 4.35 -0.39
C SER A 43 8.38 5.49 0.63
N ALA A 44 7.83 6.62 0.20
CA ALA A 44 7.56 7.76 1.08
C ALA A 44 6.61 7.41 2.24
N LEU A 45 5.57 6.61 1.99
CA LEU A 45 4.64 6.15 3.03
C LEU A 45 5.34 5.26 4.07
N ILE A 46 6.14 4.29 3.63
CA ILE A 46 6.91 3.40 4.52
C ILE A 46 7.88 4.21 5.39
N THR A 47 8.62 5.13 4.77
CA THR A 47 9.54 6.04 5.49
C THR A 47 8.79 6.89 6.52
N SER A 48 7.64 7.44 6.14
CA SER A 48 6.84 8.31 7.01
C SER A 48 6.21 7.55 8.19
N LEU A 49 5.81 6.30 8.01
CA LEU A 49 5.31 5.44 9.09
C LEU A 49 6.40 5.17 10.13
N ASN A 50 7.61 4.82 9.70
CA ASN A 50 8.75 4.64 10.61
C ASN A 50 9.14 5.95 11.33
N ALA A 51 9.15 7.06 10.59
CA ALA A 51 9.38 8.38 11.18
C ALA A 51 8.32 8.69 12.24
N LEU A 52 7.04 8.42 11.96
CA LEU A 52 5.95 8.65 12.90
C LEU A 52 6.13 7.89 14.21
N GLY A 53 6.60 6.64 14.18
CA GLY A 53 6.90 5.85 15.38
C GLY A 53 7.93 6.51 16.31
N SER A 54 8.87 7.27 15.74
CA SER A 54 9.89 7.99 16.51
C SER A 54 9.30 9.15 17.35
N PHE A 55 8.12 9.67 17.00
CA PHE A 55 7.41 10.70 17.77
C PHE A 55 6.49 10.12 18.85
N HIS A 56 6.49 8.79 19.01
CA HIS A 56 5.62 8.08 19.94
C HIS A 56 6.45 7.12 20.80
N PRO A 57 7.35 7.64 21.69
CA PRO A 57 8.17 6.80 22.57
C PRO A 57 7.33 5.98 23.55
N ASP A 58 6.08 6.39 23.79
CA ASP A 58 5.08 5.63 24.54
C ASP A 58 4.57 4.37 23.81
N ALA A 59 5.00 4.14 22.56
CA ALA A 59 4.73 2.93 21.80
C ALA A 59 5.99 2.05 21.61
N ASN A 60 7.16 2.50 22.07
CA ASN A 60 8.43 1.82 21.81
C ASN A 60 8.73 0.78 22.91
N PRO A 61 8.76 -0.52 22.58
CA PRO A 61 8.97 -1.60 23.56
C PRO A 61 10.38 -1.58 24.16
N ALA A 62 11.38 -1.05 23.46
CA ALA A 62 12.75 -0.91 23.99
C ALA A 62 12.85 0.21 25.03
N LEU A 63 11.96 1.21 24.97
CA LEU A 63 11.91 2.33 25.92
C LEU A 63 10.95 2.07 27.09
N GLN A 64 9.81 1.41 26.83
CA GLN A 64 8.76 1.18 27.82
C GLN A 64 8.78 -0.21 28.46
N GLY A 65 9.56 -1.14 27.91
CA GLY A 65 9.61 -2.54 28.33
C GLY A 65 8.57 -3.43 27.64
N GLN A 66 8.72 -4.75 27.84
CA GLN A 66 7.94 -5.78 27.14
C GLN A 66 6.45 -5.79 27.55
N ASP A 67 6.14 -5.30 28.75
CA ASP A 67 4.78 -5.27 29.29
C ASP A 67 3.92 -4.13 28.71
N LEU A 68 4.49 -3.27 27.87
CA LEU A 68 3.82 -2.14 27.23
C LEU A 68 2.45 -2.51 26.64
N TYR A 69 2.38 -3.65 25.95
CA TYR A 69 1.18 -4.08 25.24
C TYR A 69 0.10 -4.70 26.14
N LYS A 70 0.38 -4.98 27.42
CA LYS A 70 -0.65 -5.41 28.38
C LYS A 70 -1.68 -4.30 28.65
N SER A 71 -1.29 -3.03 28.46
CA SER A 71 -2.20 -1.91 28.61
C SER A 71 -3.08 -1.74 27.38
N GLN A 72 -4.38 -2.03 27.52
CA GLN A 72 -5.36 -1.77 26.48
C GLN A 72 -5.38 -0.29 26.07
N ALA A 73 -5.30 0.63 27.04
CA ALA A 73 -5.30 2.07 26.77
C ALA A 73 -4.11 2.50 25.88
N VAL A 74 -2.93 1.92 26.09
CA VAL A 74 -1.77 2.17 25.22
C VAL A 74 -2.02 1.67 23.81
N ARG A 75 -2.54 0.44 23.67
CA ARG A 75 -2.84 -0.15 22.36
C ARG A 75 -3.88 0.66 21.58
N ASP A 76 -5.01 0.99 22.22
CA ASP A 76 -6.09 1.79 21.62
C ASP A 76 -5.63 3.20 21.25
N LYS A 77 -4.75 3.82 22.06
CA LYS A 77 -4.14 5.11 21.74
C LYS A 77 -3.31 5.07 20.45
N GLN A 78 -2.54 4.00 20.20
CA GLN A 78 -1.77 3.91 18.96
C GLN A 78 -2.66 3.61 17.75
N ILE A 79 -3.72 2.81 17.94
CA ILE A 79 -4.74 2.57 16.91
C ILE A 79 -5.34 3.89 16.41
N VAL A 80 -5.84 4.75 17.32
CA VAL A 80 -6.46 6.03 16.91
C VAL A 80 -5.44 6.99 16.30
N ARG A 81 -4.20 7.00 16.78
CA ARG A 81 -3.12 7.81 16.19
C ARG A 81 -2.81 7.38 14.75
N ILE A 82 -2.70 6.09 14.49
CA ILE A 82 -2.40 5.58 13.16
C ILE A 82 -3.56 5.86 12.21
N LEU A 83 -4.79 5.50 12.59
CA LEU A 83 -5.96 5.77 11.75
C LEU A 83 -6.17 7.27 11.49
N GLY A 84 -5.90 8.14 12.47
CA GLY A 84 -5.97 9.59 12.27
C GLY A 84 -4.87 10.13 11.36
N LYS A 85 -3.62 9.67 11.53
CA LYS A 85 -2.44 10.29 10.89
C LYS A 85 -2.12 9.75 9.51
N VAL A 86 -2.43 8.49 9.21
CA VAL A 86 -2.06 7.90 7.92
C VAL A 86 -2.71 8.62 6.72
N PRO A 87 -4.00 9.04 6.76
CA PRO A 87 -4.56 9.91 5.72
C PRO A 87 -3.81 11.22 5.54
N SER A 88 -3.40 11.86 6.64
CA SER A 88 -2.62 13.10 6.60
C SER A 88 -1.21 12.88 6.03
N ILE A 89 -0.57 11.75 6.34
CA ILE A 89 0.72 11.36 5.75
C ILE A 89 0.55 11.19 4.23
N ALA A 90 -0.47 10.45 3.81
CA ALA A 90 -0.76 10.24 2.40
C ALA A 90 -1.00 11.58 1.69
N ALA A 91 -1.86 12.45 2.22
CA ALA A 91 -2.13 13.75 1.61
C ALA A 91 -0.88 14.67 1.56
N ALA A 92 -0.03 14.61 2.58
CA ALA A 92 1.26 15.31 2.59
C ALA A 92 2.22 14.77 1.52
N ILE A 93 2.29 13.44 1.33
CA ILE A 93 3.05 12.81 0.23
C ILE A 93 2.50 13.27 -1.12
N TYR A 94 1.18 13.24 -1.33
CA TYR A 94 0.57 13.69 -2.58
C TYR A 94 0.90 15.16 -2.89
N SER A 95 0.85 16.01 -1.86
CA SER A 95 1.23 17.42 -1.96
C SER A 95 2.70 17.57 -2.35
N HIS A 96 3.61 16.85 -1.68
CA HIS A 96 5.04 16.85 -1.96
C HIS A 96 5.38 16.46 -3.41
N LEU A 97 4.77 15.38 -3.90
CA LEU A 97 4.94 14.93 -5.29
C LEU A 97 4.39 15.92 -6.30
N SER A 98 3.38 16.70 -5.91
CA SER A 98 2.81 17.77 -6.73
C SER A 98 3.54 19.12 -6.59
N GLY A 99 4.62 19.19 -5.80
CA GLY A 99 5.32 20.46 -5.50
C GLY A 99 4.49 21.44 -4.65
N ARG A 100 3.47 20.95 -3.93
CA ARG A 100 2.56 21.74 -3.09
C ARG A 100 2.88 21.60 -1.61
N ARG A 101 2.50 22.60 -0.82
CA ARG A 101 2.59 22.53 0.64
C ARG A 101 1.49 21.62 1.20
N PRO A 102 1.79 20.76 2.19
CA PRO A 102 0.78 19.97 2.87
C PRO A 102 -0.30 20.84 3.52
N VAL A 103 -1.56 20.42 3.40
CA VAL A 103 -2.70 21.06 4.05
C VAL A 103 -2.99 20.39 5.40
N THR A 104 -3.26 21.19 6.43
CA THR A 104 -3.67 20.66 7.74
C THR A 104 -5.08 20.08 7.69
N PRO A 105 -5.35 18.95 8.37
CA PRO A 105 -6.67 18.34 8.41
C PRO A 105 -7.75 19.25 9.04
N ALA A 106 -9.00 19.03 8.68
CA ALA A 106 -10.17 19.74 9.15
C ALA A 106 -11.10 18.80 9.95
N ASN A 107 -11.19 19.03 11.26
CA ASN A 107 -11.92 18.15 12.19
C ASN A 107 -13.46 18.19 12.08
N HIS A 108 -14.03 19.02 11.20
CA HIS A 108 -15.47 19.12 10.98
C HIS A 108 -15.95 18.36 9.73
N LEU A 109 -15.04 17.68 9.04
CA LEU A 109 -15.32 16.86 7.87
C LEU A 109 -15.27 15.38 8.26
N SER A 110 -16.04 14.53 7.58
CA SER A 110 -15.92 13.08 7.73
C SER A 110 -14.54 12.58 7.29
N TYR A 111 -14.20 11.33 7.61
CA TYR A 111 -12.88 10.75 7.32
C TYR A 111 -12.45 10.91 5.85
N SER A 112 -13.34 10.53 4.92
CA SER A 112 -13.07 10.58 3.48
C SER A 112 -13.17 12.01 2.91
N GLU A 113 -14.06 12.85 3.44
CA GLU A 113 -14.09 14.29 3.09
C GLU A 113 -12.82 15.00 3.56
N ASN A 114 -12.34 14.71 4.76
CA ASN A 114 -11.12 15.31 5.29
C ASN A 114 -9.89 14.94 4.44
N PHE A 115 -9.80 13.70 3.96
CA PHE A 115 -8.75 13.29 3.05
C PHE A 115 -8.79 14.08 1.73
N LEU A 116 -9.94 14.14 1.05
CA LEU A 116 -10.11 14.93 -0.19
C LEU A 116 -9.86 16.43 0.05
N TYR A 117 -10.29 16.96 1.19
CA TYR A 117 -10.01 18.34 1.58
C TYR A 117 -8.50 18.62 1.67
N MET A 118 -7.72 17.71 2.27
CA MET A 118 -6.27 17.86 2.35
C MET A 118 -5.59 17.77 0.98
N LEU A 119 -6.18 17.07 0.01
CA LEU A 119 -5.65 16.97 -1.36
C LEU A 119 -5.96 18.22 -2.21
N ASP A 120 -7.17 18.78 -2.06
CA ASP A 120 -7.73 19.69 -3.07
C ASP A 120 -7.96 21.11 -2.57
N SER A 121 -8.03 21.35 -1.26
CA SER A 121 -8.40 22.67 -0.74
C SER A 121 -7.38 23.76 -1.07
N MET A 122 -6.13 23.41 -1.34
CA MET A 122 -5.05 24.37 -1.61
C MET A 122 -4.89 25.43 -0.50
N GLY A 123 -5.25 25.09 0.74
CA GLY A 123 -5.25 26.01 1.88
C GLY A 123 -6.54 26.84 2.05
N ASN A 124 -7.51 26.73 1.14
CA ASN A 124 -8.82 27.35 1.27
C ASN A 124 -9.69 26.59 2.28
N ARG A 125 -9.79 27.12 3.50
CA ARG A 125 -10.60 26.55 4.60
C ARG A 125 -12.12 26.46 4.29
N SER A 126 -12.59 27.22 3.32
CA SER A 126 -14.00 27.20 2.87
C SER A 126 -14.26 26.12 1.82
N TYR A 127 -13.23 25.48 1.26
CA TYR A 127 -13.41 24.38 0.31
C TYR A 127 -14.17 23.22 0.95
N ARG A 128 -15.09 22.64 0.18
CA ARG A 128 -15.83 21.43 0.56
C ARG A 128 -15.71 20.42 -0.59
N PRO A 129 -15.22 19.20 -0.32
CA PRO A 129 -15.20 18.15 -1.33
C PRO A 129 -16.61 17.82 -1.83
N ASN A 130 -16.68 17.30 -3.05
CA ASN A 130 -17.93 16.75 -3.56
C ASN A 130 -18.37 15.55 -2.69
N LYS A 131 -19.58 15.64 -2.11
CA LYS A 131 -20.12 14.61 -1.21
C LYS A 131 -20.24 13.23 -1.84
N GLN A 132 -20.54 13.15 -3.14
CA GLN A 132 -20.64 11.89 -3.86
C GLN A 132 -19.25 11.27 -4.02
N LEU A 133 -18.23 12.05 -4.41
CA LEU A 133 -16.85 11.57 -4.51
C LEU A 133 -16.29 11.13 -3.15
N ALA A 134 -16.61 11.85 -2.07
CA ALA A 134 -16.25 11.45 -0.71
C ALA A 134 -16.90 10.11 -0.32
N ARG A 135 -18.19 9.92 -0.63
CA ARG A 135 -18.88 8.64 -0.43
C ARG A 135 -18.27 7.51 -1.26
N VAL A 136 -17.88 7.77 -2.50
CA VAL A 136 -17.17 6.78 -3.33
C VAL A 136 -15.89 6.34 -2.66
N LEU A 137 -15.07 7.28 -2.20
CA LEU A 137 -13.83 6.98 -1.52
C LEU A 137 -14.08 6.18 -0.23
N ASP A 138 -15.14 6.51 0.51
CA ASP A 138 -15.54 5.79 1.72
C ASP A 138 -15.85 4.31 1.43
N ILE A 139 -16.60 4.05 0.35
CA ILE A 139 -16.88 2.67 -0.07
C ILE A 139 -15.60 1.96 -0.51
N LEU A 140 -14.73 2.62 -1.28
CA LEU A 140 -13.44 2.04 -1.66
C LEU A 140 -12.60 1.69 -0.44
N PHE A 141 -12.60 2.54 0.59
CA PHE A 141 -11.93 2.28 1.84
C PHE A 141 -12.53 1.08 2.58
N ILE A 142 -13.86 0.98 2.69
CA ILE A 142 -14.53 -0.18 3.29
C ILE A 142 -14.16 -1.47 2.55
N LEU A 143 -14.15 -1.47 1.21
CA LEU A 143 -13.86 -2.66 0.39
C LEU A 143 -12.40 -3.15 0.51
N HIS A 144 -11.48 -2.28 0.96
CA HIS A 144 -10.06 -2.60 1.11
C HIS A 144 -9.61 -2.70 2.57
N ALA A 145 -10.50 -2.46 3.54
CA ALA A 145 -10.15 -2.36 4.97
C ALA A 145 -9.46 -3.62 5.52
N GLU A 146 -9.89 -4.81 5.11
CA GLU A 146 -9.36 -6.09 5.57
C GLU A 146 -9.52 -7.15 4.45
N HIS A 147 -8.58 -8.09 4.34
CA HIS A 147 -8.69 -9.24 3.44
C HIS A 147 -7.87 -10.45 3.92
N GLU A 148 -8.19 -10.94 5.12
CA GLU A 148 -7.67 -12.14 5.78
C GLU A 148 -6.11 -12.19 5.83
N MET A 149 -5.52 -13.38 5.87
CA MET A 149 -4.08 -13.63 6.06
C MET A 149 -3.29 -13.50 4.75
N ASN A 150 -3.56 -12.43 3.99
CA ASN A 150 -2.77 -12.08 2.81
C ASN A 150 -1.29 -11.78 3.18
N CYS A 151 -0.44 -11.61 2.17
CA CYS A 151 1.01 -11.40 2.36
C CYS A 151 1.34 -10.26 3.34
N SER A 152 0.68 -9.10 3.17
CA SER A 152 0.92 -7.95 4.04
C SER A 152 0.37 -8.10 5.46
N THR A 153 -0.80 -8.73 5.63
CA THR A 153 -1.33 -9.07 6.96
C THR A 153 -0.41 -10.06 7.66
N SER A 154 0.07 -11.08 6.94
CA SER A 154 1.01 -12.07 7.47
C SER A 154 2.33 -11.41 7.91
N ALA A 155 2.85 -10.46 7.13
CA ALA A 155 4.01 -9.67 7.51
C ALA A 155 3.75 -8.84 8.79
N ALA A 156 2.59 -8.20 8.89
CA ALA A 156 2.19 -7.46 10.10
C ALA A 156 2.21 -8.38 11.34
N ARG A 157 1.59 -9.57 11.26
CA ARG A 157 1.55 -10.52 12.39
C ARG A 157 2.92 -11.11 12.70
N HIS A 158 3.73 -11.38 11.68
CA HIS A 158 5.10 -11.88 11.87
C HIS A 158 5.96 -10.87 12.64
N LEU A 159 5.94 -9.60 12.23
CA LEU A 159 6.65 -8.52 12.92
C LEU A 159 6.11 -8.31 14.34
N ALA A 160 4.78 -8.28 14.50
CA ALA A 160 4.12 -8.16 15.79
C ALA A 160 4.53 -9.29 16.76
N SER A 161 4.70 -10.51 16.26
CA SER A 161 5.11 -11.66 17.08
C SER A 161 6.51 -11.52 17.69
N GLY A 162 7.36 -10.67 17.08
CA GLY A 162 8.67 -10.29 17.62
C GLY A 162 8.59 -9.19 18.69
N GLY A 163 7.42 -8.61 18.93
CA GLY A 163 7.18 -7.57 19.93
C GLY A 163 7.59 -6.16 19.49
N VAL A 164 7.84 -5.92 18.20
CA VAL A 164 8.19 -4.58 17.67
C VAL A 164 7.03 -3.59 17.84
N ASP A 165 7.32 -2.29 17.87
CA ASP A 165 6.29 -1.25 17.90
C ASP A 165 5.35 -1.35 16.68
N VAL A 166 4.11 -0.92 16.88
CA VAL A 166 3.05 -1.02 15.85
C VAL A 166 3.37 -0.21 14.59
N TYR A 167 4.15 0.87 14.68
CA TYR A 167 4.51 1.69 13.52
C TYR A 167 5.49 0.93 12.62
N SER A 168 6.52 0.31 13.22
CA SER A 168 7.46 -0.56 12.51
C SER A 168 6.76 -1.79 11.91
N ALA A 169 5.84 -2.42 12.64
CA ALA A 169 5.07 -3.56 12.14
C ALA A 169 4.23 -3.19 10.91
N LEU A 170 3.54 -2.05 10.94
CA LEU A 170 2.72 -1.56 9.83
C LEU A 170 3.57 -1.02 8.68
N ALA A 171 4.74 -0.43 8.94
CA ALA A 171 5.69 -0.06 7.89
C ALA A 171 6.18 -1.29 7.12
N GLY A 172 6.53 -2.37 7.83
CA GLY A 172 6.90 -3.64 7.21
C GLY A 172 5.73 -4.30 6.45
N ALA A 173 4.52 -4.25 7.00
CA ALA A 173 3.31 -4.70 6.31
C ALA A 173 3.04 -3.91 5.02
N THR A 174 3.26 -2.59 5.06
CA THR A 174 3.16 -1.68 3.90
C THR A 174 4.22 -2.01 2.86
N GLY A 175 5.44 -2.37 3.28
CA GLY A 175 6.48 -2.89 2.39
C GLY A 175 6.08 -4.21 1.71
N ALA A 176 5.45 -5.12 2.45
CA ALA A 176 4.91 -6.36 1.87
C ALA A 176 3.72 -6.11 0.93
N LEU A 177 2.92 -5.06 1.16
CA LEU A 177 1.86 -4.61 0.27
C LEU A 177 2.41 -4.00 -1.03
N TYR A 178 3.50 -3.23 -0.94
CA TYR A 178 4.11 -2.53 -2.08
C TYR A 178 4.60 -3.48 -3.18
N GLY A 179 4.99 -4.72 -2.82
CA GLY A 179 5.51 -5.68 -3.79
C GLY A 179 4.57 -5.91 -4.99
N PRO A 180 5.12 -6.07 -6.22
CA PRO A 180 4.32 -6.20 -7.44
C PRO A 180 3.46 -7.47 -7.51
N LEU A 181 3.72 -8.45 -6.65
CA LEU A 181 2.93 -9.68 -6.51
C LEU A 181 1.77 -9.55 -5.51
N HIS A 182 1.57 -8.36 -4.94
CA HIS A 182 0.49 -8.05 -4.01
C HIS A 182 -0.24 -6.76 -4.40
N GLY A 183 -0.03 -5.64 -3.68
CA GLY A 183 -0.78 -4.40 -3.86
C GLY A 183 -0.39 -3.55 -5.08
N GLY A 184 0.72 -3.86 -5.76
CA GLY A 184 1.09 -3.21 -7.03
C GLY A 184 0.25 -3.64 -8.24
N ALA A 185 -0.72 -4.55 -8.06
CA ALA A 185 -1.55 -5.06 -9.15
C ALA A 185 -2.47 -3.99 -9.76
N ASN A 186 -2.97 -3.04 -8.97
CA ASN A 186 -3.86 -1.96 -9.44
C ASN A 186 -3.14 -0.96 -10.35
N GLU A 187 -1.89 -0.58 -10.04
CA GLU A 187 -1.02 0.19 -10.94
C GLU A 187 -0.77 -0.58 -12.25
N ALA A 188 -0.48 -1.89 -12.11
CA ALA A 188 -0.24 -2.76 -13.26
C ALA A 188 -1.48 -2.91 -14.17
N VAL A 189 -2.71 -2.82 -13.62
CA VAL A 189 -3.95 -2.79 -14.43
C VAL A 189 -3.96 -1.58 -15.35
N LEU A 190 -3.66 -0.38 -14.84
CA LEU A 190 -3.66 0.81 -15.70
C LEU A 190 -2.55 0.79 -16.74
N LYS A 191 -1.37 0.31 -16.36
CA LYS A 191 -0.26 0.15 -17.30
C LYS A 191 -0.67 -0.81 -18.42
N MET A 192 -1.25 -1.96 -18.06
CA MET A 192 -1.80 -2.93 -19.01
C MET A 192 -2.85 -2.30 -19.92
N LEU A 193 -3.86 -1.61 -19.37
CA LEU A 193 -4.91 -0.97 -20.16
C LEU A 193 -4.37 0.14 -21.07
N SER A 194 -3.36 0.88 -20.63
CA SER A 194 -2.71 1.93 -21.43
C SER A 194 -1.86 1.34 -22.56
N GLU A 195 -1.18 0.22 -22.31
CA GLU A 195 -0.47 -0.56 -23.35
C GLU A 195 -1.44 -1.11 -24.41
N ILE A 196 -2.62 -1.61 -23.98
CA ILE A 196 -3.69 -2.04 -24.90
C ILE A 196 -4.19 -0.84 -25.72
N GLY A 197 -4.38 0.33 -25.10
CA GLY A 197 -4.65 1.63 -25.75
C GLY A 197 -5.99 1.80 -26.46
N SER A 198 -6.50 0.80 -27.19
CA SER A 198 -7.80 0.85 -27.89
C SER A 198 -8.54 -0.48 -27.81
N MET A 199 -9.87 -0.44 -27.98
CA MET A 199 -10.74 -1.62 -27.91
C MET A 199 -10.39 -2.66 -28.98
N ASP A 200 -9.95 -2.23 -30.16
CA ASP A 200 -9.63 -3.12 -31.29
C ASP A 200 -8.38 -3.98 -31.03
N ARG A 201 -7.52 -3.59 -30.08
CA ARG A 201 -6.33 -4.35 -29.66
C ARG A 201 -6.60 -5.34 -28.52
N VAL A 202 -7.82 -5.37 -27.97
CA VAL A 202 -8.21 -6.31 -26.91
C VAL A 202 -8.05 -7.78 -27.35
N PRO A 203 -8.53 -8.21 -28.55
CA PRO A 203 -8.36 -9.60 -28.99
C PRO A 203 -6.88 -10.02 -29.07
N GLU A 204 -6.03 -9.16 -29.63
CA GLU A 204 -4.57 -9.40 -29.71
C GLU A 204 -3.96 -9.58 -28.31
N PHE A 205 -4.34 -8.73 -27.36
CA PHE A 205 -3.86 -8.82 -25.99
C PHE A 205 -4.29 -10.14 -25.31
N LEU A 206 -5.55 -10.55 -25.47
CA LEU A 206 -6.04 -11.81 -24.91
C LEU A 206 -5.29 -13.02 -25.50
N GLU A 207 -5.03 -13.03 -26.80
CA GLU A 207 -4.18 -14.07 -27.42
C GLU A 207 -2.76 -14.09 -26.84
N ALA A 208 -2.16 -12.93 -26.59
CA ALA A 208 -0.84 -12.85 -25.95
C ALA A 208 -0.85 -13.41 -24.51
N VAL A 209 -1.92 -13.19 -23.75
CA VAL A 209 -2.12 -13.77 -22.40
C VAL A 209 -2.28 -15.29 -22.49
N LYS A 210 -3.10 -15.79 -23.42
CA LYS A 210 -3.30 -17.25 -23.63
C LYS A 210 -1.99 -17.96 -23.96
N ASN A 211 -1.13 -17.30 -24.74
CA ASN A 211 0.21 -17.76 -25.11
C ASN A 211 1.30 -17.47 -24.07
N ARG A 212 0.95 -17.00 -22.87
CA ARG A 212 1.89 -16.68 -21.77
C ARG A 212 2.95 -15.63 -22.11
N LYS A 213 2.73 -14.82 -23.16
CA LYS A 213 3.61 -13.69 -23.53
C LYS A 213 3.34 -12.46 -22.67
N ARG A 214 2.14 -12.36 -22.08
CA ARG A 214 1.72 -11.28 -21.18
C ARG A 214 0.97 -11.84 -19.98
N LYS A 215 0.98 -11.08 -18.87
CA LYS A 215 0.11 -11.33 -17.70
C LYS A 215 -1.08 -10.37 -17.75
N MET A 216 -2.23 -10.84 -17.27
CA MET A 216 -3.44 -10.02 -17.14
C MET A 216 -3.62 -9.60 -15.68
N SER A 217 -3.22 -8.37 -15.36
CA SER A 217 -3.40 -7.81 -14.02
C SER A 217 -4.88 -7.52 -13.75
N GLY A 218 -5.31 -7.62 -12.48
CA GLY A 218 -6.70 -7.39 -12.08
C GLY A 218 -7.67 -8.55 -12.39
N PHE A 219 -7.16 -9.70 -12.86
CA PHE A 219 -7.97 -10.89 -13.16
C PHE A 219 -7.53 -12.10 -12.34
N GLY A 220 -8.52 -12.85 -11.87
CA GLY A 220 -8.33 -14.00 -11.00
C GLY A 220 -8.04 -13.60 -9.55
N HIS A 221 -8.19 -14.57 -8.66
CA HIS A 221 -7.99 -14.37 -7.23
C HIS A 221 -7.52 -15.67 -6.56
N ARG A 222 -6.64 -15.57 -5.56
CA ARG A 222 -6.13 -16.76 -4.85
C ARG A 222 -7.25 -17.48 -4.09
N VAL A 223 -8.03 -16.70 -3.33
CA VAL A 223 -9.17 -17.13 -2.51
C VAL A 223 -10.45 -17.30 -3.34
N TYR A 224 -10.97 -16.24 -3.96
CA TYR A 224 -12.17 -16.34 -4.79
C TYR A 224 -11.94 -17.18 -6.05
N LYS A 225 -12.59 -18.34 -6.12
CA LYS A 225 -12.65 -19.18 -7.32
C LYS A 225 -13.80 -18.81 -8.24
N ASN A 226 -14.71 -17.93 -7.79
CA ASN A 226 -15.81 -17.37 -8.56
C ASN A 226 -15.68 -15.84 -8.56
N TYR A 227 -16.71 -15.13 -9.01
CA TYR A 227 -16.72 -13.66 -9.07
C TYR A 227 -16.44 -13.02 -7.68
N ASP A 228 -15.63 -11.97 -7.64
CA ASP A 228 -15.33 -11.22 -6.41
C ASP A 228 -16.58 -10.46 -5.96
N PRO A 229 -17.11 -10.69 -4.75
CA PRO A 229 -18.34 -10.01 -4.30
C PRO A 229 -18.19 -8.47 -4.26
N ARG A 230 -16.97 -7.96 -4.08
CA ARG A 230 -16.66 -6.53 -4.07
C ARG A 230 -16.74 -5.91 -5.46
N ALA A 231 -16.42 -6.68 -6.50
CA ALA A 231 -16.47 -6.26 -7.89
C ALA A 231 -17.90 -5.85 -8.33
N LYS A 232 -18.94 -6.46 -7.74
CA LYS A 232 -20.33 -6.11 -8.05
C LYS A 232 -20.70 -4.71 -7.53
N VAL A 233 -20.22 -4.37 -6.34
CA VAL A 233 -20.47 -3.07 -5.70
C VAL A 233 -19.69 -1.97 -6.41
N ILE A 234 -18.40 -2.21 -6.67
CA ILE A 234 -17.49 -1.22 -7.26
C ILE A 234 -17.87 -0.85 -8.70
N LYS A 235 -18.46 -1.78 -9.47
CA LYS A 235 -18.91 -1.50 -10.85
C LYS A 235 -19.99 -0.42 -10.89
N LYS A 236 -20.99 -0.49 -10.00
CA LYS A 236 -22.03 0.54 -9.87
C LYS A 236 -21.43 1.91 -9.49
N ILE A 237 -20.43 1.89 -8.62
CA ILE A 237 -19.77 3.10 -8.13
C ILE A 237 -18.93 3.76 -9.24
N ALA A 238 -18.31 2.96 -10.10
CA ALA A 238 -17.56 3.47 -11.25
C ALA A 238 -18.46 4.35 -12.14
N ASP A 239 -19.67 3.90 -12.45
CA ASP A 239 -20.65 4.68 -13.23
C ASP A 239 -21.03 6.00 -12.53
N GLU A 240 -21.21 5.98 -11.21
CA GLU A 240 -21.48 7.19 -10.40
C GLU A 240 -20.33 8.21 -10.49
N VAL A 241 -19.07 7.75 -10.47
CA VAL A 241 -17.89 8.63 -10.60
C VAL A 241 -17.83 9.25 -12.00
N PHE A 242 -17.99 8.44 -13.05
CA PHE A 242 -17.85 8.91 -14.43
C PHE A 242 -18.91 9.95 -14.80
N ALA A 243 -20.09 9.87 -14.21
CA ALA A 243 -21.12 10.90 -14.35
C ALA A 243 -20.69 12.28 -13.80
N ILE A 244 -19.76 12.32 -12.84
CA ILE A 244 -19.29 13.55 -12.19
C ILE A 244 -18.02 14.09 -12.86
N VAL A 245 -17.01 13.24 -13.06
CA VAL A 245 -15.67 13.65 -13.50
C VAL A 245 -15.46 13.54 -15.02
N GLY A 246 -16.42 12.94 -15.72
CA GLY A 246 -16.36 12.70 -17.16
C GLY A 246 -15.77 11.33 -17.53
N ASN A 247 -15.84 11.00 -18.83
CA ASN A 247 -15.40 9.72 -19.36
C ASN A 247 -13.89 9.73 -19.69
N ASP A 248 -13.15 8.77 -19.14
CA ASP A 248 -11.79 8.43 -19.56
C ASP A 248 -11.82 7.37 -20.69
N PRO A 249 -11.12 7.58 -21.83
CA PRO A 249 -11.03 6.58 -22.91
C PRO A 249 -10.59 5.18 -22.44
N ILE A 250 -9.79 5.09 -21.38
CA ILE A 250 -9.32 3.81 -20.85
C ILE A 250 -10.45 2.96 -20.27
N ILE A 251 -11.56 3.58 -19.85
CA ILE A 251 -12.75 2.88 -19.34
C ILE A 251 -13.36 2.03 -20.44
N LYS A 252 -13.39 2.54 -21.68
CA LYS A 252 -13.90 1.79 -22.84
C LYS A 252 -13.05 0.56 -23.12
N VAL A 253 -11.72 0.72 -23.03
CA VAL A 253 -10.77 -0.40 -23.16
C VAL A 253 -10.98 -1.42 -22.04
N ALA A 254 -11.16 -0.96 -20.80
CA ALA A 254 -11.41 -1.83 -19.66
C ALA A 254 -12.73 -2.61 -19.79
N ALA A 255 -13.81 -1.94 -20.19
CA ALA A 255 -15.11 -2.58 -20.42
C ALA A 255 -15.05 -3.60 -21.56
N ALA A 256 -14.36 -3.28 -22.66
CA ALA A 256 -14.15 -4.21 -23.76
C ALA A 256 -13.30 -5.42 -23.33
N LEU A 257 -12.24 -5.19 -22.55
CA LEU A 257 -11.39 -6.25 -22.00
C LEU A 257 -12.16 -7.16 -21.05
N GLU A 258 -12.98 -6.60 -20.15
CA GLU A 258 -13.88 -7.35 -19.27
C GLU A 258 -14.84 -8.22 -20.09
N ALA A 259 -15.59 -7.63 -21.02
CA ALA A 259 -16.57 -8.34 -21.81
C ALA A 259 -15.93 -9.49 -22.61
N ALA A 260 -14.81 -9.22 -23.29
CA ALA A 260 -14.11 -10.22 -24.08
C ALA A 260 -13.56 -11.37 -23.20
N ALA A 261 -12.96 -11.05 -22.05
CA ALA A 261 -12.45 -12.08 -21.14
C ALA A 261 -13.58 -12.93 -20.52
N LEU A 262 -14.74 -12.35 -20.22
CA LEU A 262 -15.90 -13.08 -19.69
C LEU A 262 -16.59 -13.97 -20.73
N SER A 263 -16.35 -13.75 -22.02
CA SER A 263 -16.89 -14.57 -23.12
C SER A 263 -15.89 -15.59 -23.68
N ASP A 264 -14.60 -15.49 -23.37
CA ASP A 264 -13.56 -16.40 -23.88
C ASP A 264 -13.43 -17.67 -23.00
N GLU A 265 -13.54 -18.85 -23.64
CA GLU A 265 -13.52 -20.16 -22.98
C GLU A 265 -12.25 -20.39 -22.14
N TYR A 266 -11.09 -19.85 -22.55
CA TYR A 266 -9.83 -19.99 -21.82
C TYR A 266 -9.93 -19.39 -20.42
N PHE A 267 -10.54 -18.21 -20.32
CA PHE A 267 -10.65 -17.44 -19.08
C PHE A 267 -11.77 -17.99 -18.20
N ILE A 268 -12.90 -18.38 -18.80
CA ILE A 268 -14.01 -19.05 -18.10
C ILE A 268 -13.51 -20.35 -17.45
N LYS A 269 -12.84 -21.22 -18.21
CA LYS A 269 -12.32 -22.52 -17.71
C LYS A 269 -11.31 -22.36 -16.58
N ARG A 270 -10.53 -21.27 -16.59
CA ARG A 270 -9.56 -20.93 -15.54
C ARG A 270 -10.14 -20.07 -14.42
N LYS A 271 -11.40 -19.69 -14.51
CA LYS A 271 -12.12 -18.84 -13.54
C LYS A 271 -11.39 -17.51 -13.29
N LEU A 272 -10.90 -16.91 -14.37
CA LEU A 272 -10.23 -15.62 -14.35
C LEU A 272 -11.27 -14.51 -14.49
N TYR A 273 -11.78 -14.05 -13.35
CA TYR A 273 -12.76 -12.95 -13.28
C TYR A 273 -12.09 -11.65 -12.85
N PRO A 274 -12.63 -10.47 -13.24
CA PRO A 274 -12.18 -9.19 -12.69
C PRO A 274 -12.27 -9.20 -11.17
N ASN A 275 -11.24 -8.67 -10.50
CA ASN A 275 -11.20 -8.51 -9.06
C ASN A 275 -11.33 -7.03 -8.66
N VAL A 276 -11.31 -6.75 -7.36
CA VAL A 276 -11.43 -5.37 -6.84
C VAL A 276 -10.38 -4.41 -7.42
N ASP A 277 -9.15 -4.88 -7.69
CA ASP A 277 -8.04 -4.05 -8.17
C ASP A 277 -8.26 -3.56 -9.60
N PHE A 278 -9.02 -4.32 -10.41
CA PHE A 278 -9.37 -3.93 -11.77
C PHE A 278 -10.20 -2.65 -11.79
N TYR A 279 -11.29 -2.61 -11.01
CA TYR A 279 -12.19 -1.45 -11.00
C TYR A 279 -11.67 -0.31 -10.13
N SER A 280 -11.00 -0.60 -9.01
CA SER A 280 -10.46 0.45 -8.14
C SER A 280 -9.42 1.29 -8.89
N GLY A 281 -8.56 0.68 -9.69
CA GLY A 281 -7.60 1.40 -10.53
C GLY A 281 -8.27 2.35 -11.54
N ILE A 282 -9.38 1.94 -12.15
CA ILE A 282 -10.13 2.78 -13.09
C ILE A 282 -10.77 3.96 -12.35
N ILE A 283 -11.37 3.72 -11.18
CA ILE A 283 -11.99 4.77 -10.37
C ILE A 283 -10.95 5.78 -9.88
N TYR A 284 -9.81 5.33 -9.36
CA TYR A 284 -8.75 6.22 -8.89
C TYR A 284 -8.18 7.08 -10.02
N ARG A 285 -8.08 6.51 -11.23
CA ARG A 285 -7.69 7.29 -12.42
C ARG A 285 -8.70 8.37 -12.74
N ALA A 286 -9.99 8.04 -12.74
CA ALA A 286 -11.05 9.01 -13.00
C ALA A 286 -11.10 10.11 -11.93
N LEU A 287 -10.72 9.80 -10.69
CA LEU A 287 -10.52 10.78 -9.61
C LEU A 287 -9.24 11.63 -9.76
N GLY A 288 -8.41 11.38 -10.77
CA GLY A 288 -7.21 12.17 -11.06
C GLY A 288 -5.95 11.75 -10.27
N PHE A 289 -5.97 10.59 -9.61
CA PHE A 289 -4.76 10.08 -8.96
C PHE A 289 -3.80 9.49 -10.00
N PRO A 290 -2.48 9.72 -9.85
CA PRO A 290 -1.48 9.05 -10.68
C PRO A 290 -1.34 7.58 -10.25
N ALA A 291 -0.96 6.71 -11.18
CA ALA A 291 -1.03 5.25 -11.00
C ALA A 291 -0.13 4.74 -9.85
N GLU A 292 1.05 5.33 -9.70
CA GLU A 292 2.02 5.05 -8.63
C GLU A 292 1.46 5.34 -7.21
N TYR A 293 0.37 6.12 -7.12
CA TYR A 293 -0.28 6.48 -5.86
C TYR A 293 -1.40 5.50 -5.46
N PHE A 294 -1.79 4.57 -6.33
CA PHE A 294 -2.94 3.70 -6.09
C PHE A 294 -2.73 2.74 -4.92
N THR A 295 -1.52 2.21 -4.77
CA THR A 295 -1.21 1.33 -3.64
C THR A 295 -1.21 2.12 -2.31
N VAL A 296 -0.98 3.44 -2.32
CA VAL A 296 -1.17 4.28 -1.12
C VAL A 296 -2.65 4.34 -0.74
N LEU A 297 -3.53 4.53 -1.72
CA LEU A 297 -4.99 4.52 -1.51
C LEU A 297 -5.52 3.15 -1.06
N PHE A 298 -4.84 2.06 -1.44
CA PHE A 298 -5.07 0.73 -0.87
C PHE A 298 -4.58 0.65 0.58
N ALA A 299 -3.37 1.13 0.86
CA ALA A 299 -2.74 1.04 2.16
C ALA A 299 -3.54 1.77 3.26
N LEU A 300 -4.11 2.93 2.94
CA LEU A 300 -4.91 3.76 3.86
C LEU A 300 -5.98 2.97 4.63
N PRO A 301 -6.98 2.37 3.96
CA PRO A 301 -7.99 1.58 4.65
C PRO A 301 -7.42 0.30 5.25
N ARG A 302 -6.41 -0.29 4.61
CA ARG A 302 -5.82 -1.55 5.07
C ARG A 302 -5.14 -1.44 6.44
N MET A 303 -4.76 -0.23 6.87
CA MET A 303 -4.30 0.02 8.24
C MET A 303 -5.31 -0.48 9.29
N ALA A 304 -6.63 -0.34 9.06
CA ALA A 304 -7.64 -0.84 9.98
C ALA A 304 -7.57 -2.37 10.15
N GLY A 305 -7.34 -3.09 9.06
CA GLY A 305 -7.13 -4.54 9.07
C GLY A 305 -5.84 -4.95 9.77
N TYR A 306 -4.72 -4.27 9.46
CA TYR A 306 -3.44 -4.55 10.14
C TYR A 306 -3.52 -4.31 11.64
N LEU A 307 -4.15 -3.22 12.07
CA LEU A 307 -4.35 -2.90 13.48
C LEU A 307 -5.27 -3.90 14.18
N ALA A 308 -6.31 -4.39 13.48
CA ALA A 308 -7.18 -5.44 14.01
C ALA A 308 -6.40 -6.75 14.25
N HIS A 309 -5.59 -7.17 13.28
CA HIS A 309 -4.76 -8.37 13.42
C HIS A 309 -3.62 -8.21 14.43
N TRP A 310 -3.03 -7.01 14.53
CA TRP A 310 -2.05 -6.68 15.55
C TRP A 310 -2.65 -6.78 16.95
N ARG A 311 -3.83 -6.18 17.17
CA ARG A 311 -4.57 -6.27 18.43
C ARG A 311 -4.94 -7.71 18.76
N GLU A 312 -5.50 -8.45 17.80
CA GLU A 312 -5.83 -9.86 17.95
C GLU A 312 -4.62 -10.71 18.37
N SER A 313 -3.46 -10.51 17.74
CA SER A 313 -2.22 -11.20 18.12
C SER A 313 -1.73 -10.88 19.54
N LEU A 314 -2.03 -9.68 20.06
CA LEU A 314 -1.65 -9.29 21.42
C LEU A 314 -2.67 -9.75 22.47
N ASP A 315 -3.92 -9.97 22.08
CA ASP A 315 -4.98 -10.50 22.95
C ASP A 315 -4.97 -12.03 23.04
N ASP A 316 -4.38 -12.70 22.05
CA ASP A 316 -4.27 -14.16 22.00
C ASP A 316 -3.23 -14.69 23.01
N PRO A 317 -3.65 -15.41 24.07
CA PRO A 317 -2.73 -15.94 25.08
C PRO A 317 -1.78 -17.02 24.54
N ASP A 318 -2.14 -17.63 23.41
CA ASP A 318 -1.36 -18.69 22.77
C ASP A 318 -0.35 -18.12 21.75
N THR A 319 -0.43 -16.82 21.43
CA THR A 319 0.51 -16.20 20.49
C THR A 319 1.94 -16.31 21.01
N LYS A 320 2.82 -16.86 20.15
CA LYS A 320 4.27 -16.97 20.34
C LYS A 320 5.00 -16.26 19.20
N ILE A 321 6.28 -15.96 19.42
CA ILE A 321 7.16 -15.48 18.35
C ILE A 321 7.18 -16.46 17.18
N MET A 322 6.92 -15.96 15.97
CA MET A 322 6.98 -16.76 14.75
C MET A 322 8.44 -17.06 14.37
N ARG A 323 8.85 -18.33 14.48
CA ARG A 323 10.20 -18.81 14.14
C ARG A 323 10.13 -20.03 13.19
N PRO A 324 9.89 -19.83 11.89
CA PRO A 324 9.87 -20.93 10.93
C PRO A 324 11.25 -21.61 10.86
N GLN A 325 11.24 -22.93 10.62
CA GLN A 325 12.47 -23.68 10.35
C GLN A 325 12.83 -23.63 8.86
N GLN A 326 14.05 -24.05 8.54
CA GLN A 326 14.52 -24.23 7.17
C GLN A 326 15.04 -25.66 6.96
N TRP A 327 14.87 -26.18 5.74
CA TRP A 327 15.55 -27.39 5.30
C TRP A 327 16.89 -27.00 4.65
N TYR A 328 17.98 -27.13 5.39
CA TYR A 328 19.31 -26.73 4.91
C TYR A 328 19.85 -27.73 3.88
N THR A 329 20.07 -27.27 2.64
CA THR A 329 20.66 -28.06 1.54
C THR A 329 22.05 -27.58 1.12
N GLY A 330 22.64 -26.67 1.90
CA GLY A 330 23.99 -26.18 1.65
C GLY A 330 25.07 -27.20 2.05
N VAL A 331 26.34 -26.81 1.87
CA VAL A 331 27.46 -27.63 2.33
C VAL A 331 27.52 -27.60 3.86
N TRP A 332 27.62 -28.77 4.49
CA TRP A 332 27.64 -28.90 5.95
C TRP A 332 28.89 -28.27 6.58
N LEU A 333 30.06 -28.83 6.27
CA LEU A 333 31.35 -28.36 6.76
C LEU A 333 32.18 -27.85 5.59
N ARG A 334 32.62 -26.59 5.68
CA ARG A 334 33.69 -26.05 4.85
C ARG A 334 34.76 -25.50 5.78
N HIS A 335 35.98 -25.97 5.62
CA HIS A 335 37.11 -25.38 6.33
C HIS A 335 37.33 -23.97 5.81
N TYR A 336 37.56 -23.04 6.73
CA TYR A 336 37.91 -21.67 6.37
C TYR A 336 39.29 -21.66 5.72
N VAL A 337 39.36 -21.17 4.48
CA VAL A 337 40.64 -20.94 3.79
C VAL A 337 41.02 -19.46 3.98
N PRO A 338 42.19 -19.13 4.55
CA PRO A 338 42.70 -17.77 4.62
C PRO A 338 42.63 -17.07 3.27
N VAL A 339 42.32 -15.76 3.25
CA VAL A 339 42.13 -15.00 2.00
C VAL A 339 43.30 -15.19 1.02
N THR A 340 44.52 -15.26 1.55
CA THR A 340 45.78 -15.44 0.81
C THR A 340 45.95 -16.82 0.16
N GLU A 341 45.17 -17.82 0.59
CA GLU A 341 45.25 -19.21 0.14
C GLU A 341 44.05 -19.59 -0.75
N ARG A 342 43.13 -18.64 -1.01
CA ARG A 342 41.98 -18.87 -1.87
C ARG A 342 42.41 -18.77 -3.33
N SER A 343 42.04 -19.76 -4.14
CA SER A 343 42.18 -19.68 -5.59
C SER A 343 41.39 -18.48 -6.13
N ALA A 344 42.02 -17.66 -6.97
CA ALA A 344 41.31 -16.60 -7.66
C ALA A 344 40.21 -17.22 -8.55
N PRO A 345 38.99 -16.65 -8.55
CA PRO A 345 37.96 -17.08 -9.48
C PRO A 345 38.42 -16.84 -10.92
N SER A 346 37.96 -17.68 -11.85
CA SER A 346 38.28 -17.58 -13.28
C SER A 346 37.89 -16.22 -13.89
N SER A 347 36.90 -15.53 -13.30
CA SER A 347 36.68 -14.10 -13.52
C SER A 347 36.05 -13.44 -12.29
N ILE A 348 36.43 -12.19 -12.02
CA ILE A 348 35.84 -11.37 -10.93
C ILE A 348 34.49 -10.77 -11.39
N GLU A 349 34.35 -10.51 -12.69
CA GLU A 349 33.16 -9.96 -13.34
C GLU A 349 31.95 -10.91 -13.27
N GLU A 350 32.16 -12.23 -13.24
CA GLU A 350 31.09 -13.22 -13.07
C GLU A 350 30.51 -13.25 -11.64
N ILE A 351 31.24 -12.77 -10.62
CA ILE A 351 30.83 -12.90 -9.21
C ILE A 351 30.12 -11.64 -8.70
N PHE A 352 30.69 -10.48 -8.99
CA PHE A 352 30.11 -9.20 -8.64
C PHE A 352 29.81 -8.51 -9.96
N GLY A 353 28.57 -8.66 -10.46
CA GLY A 353 28.17 -8.01 -11.71
C GLY A 353 28.56 -6.53 -11.72
N GLU A 354 28.85 -5.97 -12.90
CA GLU A 354 29.45 -4.64 -13.04
C GLU A 354 28.62 -3.55 -12.35
N VAL A 355 29.01 -3.15 -11.13
CA VAL A 355 28.53 -1.90 -10.55
C VAL A 355 29.34 -0.78 -11.19
N ALA A 356 28.70 -0.05 -12.10
CA ALA A 356 29.34 1.03 -12.83
C ALA A 356 30.02 2.01 -11.85
N ILE A 357 31.35 2.10 -11.95
CA ILE A 357 32.12 3.09 -11.17
C ILE A 357 31.66 4.47 -11.63
N SER A 358 31.07 5.25 -10.72
CA SER A 358 30.61 6.60 -11.04
C SER A 358 31.74 7.45 -11.65
N ASN A 359 31.39 8.35 -12.57
CA ASN A 359 32.37 9.27 -13.18
C ASN A 359 33.14 10.08 -12.12
N ALA A 360 32.51 10.41 -10.99
CA ALA A 360 33.17 11.04 -9.85
C ALA A 360 34.26 10.15 -9.22
N SER A 361 34.02 8.85 -9.09
CA SER A 361 35.00 7.89 -8.60
C SER A 361 36.12 7.64 -9.61
N ARG A 362 35.83 7.61 -10.92
CA ARG A 362 36.87 7.57 -11.98
C ARG A 362 37.77 8.80 -11.92
N ARG A 363 37.18 10.00 -11.82
CA ARG A 363 37.90 11.27 -11.65
C ARG A 363 38.80 11.29 -10.41
N ARG A 364 38.30 10.82 -9.25
CA ARG A 364 39.10 10.74 -8.02
C ARG A 364 40.29 9.79 -8.15
N ARG A 365 40.10 8.63 -8.80
CA ARG A 365 41.17 7.66 -9.03
C ARG A 365 42.23 8.15 -10.02
N ALA A 366 41.86 9.01 -10.96
CA ALA A 366 42.81 9.58 -11.92
C ALA A 366 43.94 10.38 -11.26
N GLY A 367 43.72 10.96 -10.06
CA GLY A 367 44.73 11.70 -9.31
C GLY A 367 45.56 10.87 -8.32
N ILE A 368 45.36 9.55 -8.25
CA ILE A 368 46.11 8.64 -7.36
C ILE A 368 47.25 7.92 -8.11
N PHE A 369 47.21 7.94 -9.44
CA PHE A 369 48.22 7.30 -10.31
C PHE A 369 49.14 8.33 -11.03
N THR A 370 49.19 9.56 -10.52
CA THR A 370 50.16 10.61 -10.87
C THR A 370 50.99 10.90 -9.63
#